data_AF-A0A8N5HXQ9-F1
#
_entry.id   AF-A0A8N5HXQ9-F1
#
_cell.length_a   1.000
_cell.length_b   1.000
_cell.length_c   1.000
_cell.angle_alpha   90.00
_cell.angle_beta   90.00
_cell.angle_gamma   90.00
#
_symmetry.space_group_name_H-M   'P 1'
#
loop_
_entity.id
_entity.type
_entity.pdbx_description
1 polymer ?
#
loop_
_entity_poly.entity_id
_entity_poly.type
_entity_poly.pdbx_seq_one_letter_code
_entity_poly.pdbx_strand_id
1 'polypeptide(L)'
;MEEKGLSPKFDTTFENARPSKTHMALLGLQRVGILKFLVSQNVDGLHVRSGFPRDKLAELHGNMFVEECVKCGKQYVRDAVVGSMGLKPTGRLCSVTKARGLRACRGKLRDTILDWEDSLPDRDLTLADEACRKADLSVTLGTSLQIKPSGNLPLITKKRGGKLVIVNLQATKHVSERPTALHCSFPLLSPVPGPSQVCPCTLSPPRWPLLAGKQLRGRLKEEPLGPLNGTAAPPQRLKQECPSPDTGPTPVKKMKVEPLLT
;
A
#
# COMPACT_ATOMS: atom_id res chain seq x y z
N MET A 1 3.45 29.52 1.75
CA MET A 1 2.06 29.89 2.12
C MET A 1 2.00 30.05 3.63
N GLU A 2 2.41 29.02 4.38
CA GLU A 2 2.58 29.05 5.84
C GLU A 2 3.61 30.08 6.30
N GLU A 3 4.79 30.15 5.67
CA GLU A 3 5.80 31.20 5.96
C GLU A 3 5.26 32.64 5.79
N LYS A 4 4.17 32.80 5.03
CA LYS A 4 3.52 34.09 4.77
C LYS A 4 2.26 34.29 5.63
N GLY A 5 1.97 33.41 6.57
CA GLY A 5 0.78 33.46 7.44
C GLY A 5 -0.55 33.31 6.70
N LEU A 6 -0.54 32.83 5.45
CA LEU A 6 -1.76 32.68 4.65
C LEU A 6 -2.42 31.34 4.94
N SER A 7 -3.74 31.35 5.09
CA SER A 7 -4.52 30.11 5.23
C SER A 7 -4.72 29.42 3.88
N PRO A 8 -4.63 28.09 3.81
CA PRO A 8 -4.98 27.35 2.60
C PRO A 8 -6.47 27.53 2.28
N LYS A 9 -6.78 27.61 0.99
CA LYS A 9 -8.16 27.64 0.48
C LYS A 9 -8.54 26.25 0.00
N PHE A 10 -9.77 25.83 0.30
CA PHE A 10 -10.33 24.56 -0.14
C PHE A 10 -11.58 24.83 -0.97
N ASP A 11 -11.60 24.35 -2.21
CA ASP A 11 -12.73 24.52 -3.13
C ASP A 11 -13.78 23.40 -2.98
N THR A 12 -13.47 22.34 -2.23
CA THR A 12 -14.35 21.20 -1.97
C THR A 12 -14.09 20.61 -0.58
N THR A 13 -15.09 19.95 -0.01
CA THR A 13 -14.91 19.07 1.15
C THR A 13 -14.35 17.71 0.72
N PHE A 14 -13.82 16.93 1.66
CA PHE A 14 -13.33 15.57 1.39
C PHE A 14 -14.44 14.65 0.86
N GLU A 15 -15.66 14.77 1.40
CA GLU A 15 -16.82 13.97 0.99
C GLU A 15 -17.28 14.27 -0.43
N ASN A 16 -17.15 15.53 -0.87
CA ASN A 16 -17.59 15.96 -2.19
C ASN A 16 -16.47 15.87 -3.24
N ALA A 17 -15.22 15.73 -2.81
CA ALA A 17 -14.08 15.57 -3.69
C ALA A 17 -14.24 14.30 -4.55
N ARG A 18 -14.02 14.47 -5.86
CA ARG A 18 -14.06 13.40 -6.85
C ARG A 18 -12.63 12.99 -7.24
N PRO A 19 -12.37 11.69 -7.48
CA PRO A 19 -11.08 11.25 -7.99
C PRO A 19 -10.68 12.01 -9.27
N SER A 20 -9.46 12.52 -9.31
CA SER A 20 -8.95 13.22 -10.48
C SER A 20 -8.71 12.28 -11.66
N LYS A 21 -8.44 12.84 -12.84
CA LYS A 21 -8.03 12.06 -14.03
C LYS A 21 -6.84 11.14 -13.72
N THR A 22 -5.88 11.60 -12.92
CA THR A 22 -4.72 10.79 -12.50
C THR A 22 -5.14 9.59 -11.63
N HIS A 23 -6.06 9.78 -10.67
CA HIS A 23 -6.58 8.67 -9.86
C HIS A 23 -7.22 7.59 -10.75
N MET A 24 -8.03 8.02 -11.71
CA MET A 24 -8.70 7.11 -12.64
C MET A 24 -7.73 6.44 -13.63
N ALA A 25 -6.69 7.15 -14.06
CA ALA A 25 -5.63 6.58 -14.88
C ALA A 25 -4.84 5.49 -14.14
N LEU A 26 -4.49 5.72 -12.86
CA LEU A 26 -3.82 4.72 -12.02
C LEU A 26 -4.68 3.48 -11.82
N LEU A 27 -5.99 3.65 -11.61
CA LEU A 27 -6.94 2.53 -11.58
C LEU A 27 -6.96 1.77 -12.91
N GLY A 28 -7.01 2.48 -14.04
CA GLY A 28 -6.96 1.88 -15.37
C GLY A 28 -5.69 1.05 -15.58
N LEU A 29 -4.52 1.60 -15.23
CA LEU A 29 -3.22 0.91 -15.31
C LEU A 29 -3.16 -0.32 -14.42
N GLN A 30 -3.76 -0.28 -13.22
CA GLN A 30 -3.84 -1.43 -12.33
C GLN A 30 -4.72 -2.52 -12.94
N ARG A 31 -5.89 -2.17 -13.49
CA ARG A 31 -6.83 -3.13 -14.09
C ARG A 31 -6.24 -3.90 -15.28
N VAL A 32 -5.38 -3.26 -16.07
CA VAL A 32 -4.68 -3.91 -17.20
C VAL A 32 -3.34 -4.55 -16.79
N GLY A 33 -3.02 -4.56 -15.49
CA GLY A 33 -1.85 -5.26 -14.96
C GLY A 33 -0.51 -4.55 -15.16
N ILE A 34 -0.50 -3.28 -15.59
CA ILE A 34 0.73 -2.48 -15.74
C ILE A 34 1.20 -1.98 -14.37
N LEU A 35 0.30 -1.39 -13.58
CA LEU A 35 0.63 -0.91 -12.23
C LEU A 35 0.54 -2.07 -11.23
N LYS A 36 1.67 -2.38 -10.58
CA LYS A 36 1.78 -3.52 -9.64
C LYS A 36 1.38 -3.17 -8.20
N PHE A 37 1.74 -1.97 -7.76
CA PHE A 37 1.47 -1.49 -6.41
C PHE A 37 1.43 0.04 -6.40
N LEU A 38 0.64 0.61 -5.50
CA LEU A 38 0.52 2.05 -5.29
C LEU A 38 0.87 2.39 -3.84
N VAL A 39 1.80 3.33 -3.66
CA VAL A 39 2.17 3.87 -2.35
C VAL A 39 1.69 5.32 -2.31
N SER A 40 0.86 5.68 -1.34
CA SER A 40 0.33 7.04 -1.21
C SER A 40 0.67 7.65 0.14
N GLN A 41 0.93 8.96 0.10
CA GLN A 41 1.07 9.84 1.27
C GLN A 41 -0.21 10.65 1.51
N ASN A 42 -1.19 10.57 0.61
CA ASN A 42 -2.42 11.33 0.71
C ASN A 42 -3.34 10.72 1.76
N VAL A 43 -3.98 11.59 2.55
CA VAL A 43 -5.02 11.19 3.52
C VAL A 43 -6.45 11.39 3.00
N ASP A 44 -6.60 11.98 1.80
CA ASP A 44 -7.88 12.37 1.20
C ASP A 44 -8.84 11.21 0.88
N GLY A 45 -8.35 9.96 0.89
CA GLY A 45 -9.11 8.75 0.61
C GLY A 45 -9.55 8.55 -0.84
N LEU A 46 -9.09 9.39 -1.78
CA LEU A 46 -9.54 9.38 -3.17
C LEU A 46 -9.09 8.14 -3.95
N HIS A 47 -8.00 7.47 -3.58
CA HIS A 47 -7.62 6.19 -4.17
C HIS A 47 -8.62 5.09 -3.82
N VAL A 48 -9.02 4.97 -2.55
CA VAL A 48 -10.02 3.98 -2.14
C VAL A 48 -11.38 4.31 -2.78
N ARG A 49 -11.78 5.59 -2.73
CA ARG A 49 -13.05 6.08 -3.30
C ARG A 49 -13.10 6.02 -4.83
N SER A 50 -11.96 5.92 -5.54
CA SER A 50 -11.95 5.66 -6.98
C SER A 50 -12.23 4.19 -7.33
N GLY A 51 -12.21 3.29 -6.33
CA GLY A 51 -12.30 1.85 -6.52
C GLY A 51 -10.94 1.17 -6.73
N PHE A 52 -9.82 1.83 -6.37
CA PHE A 52 -8.51 1.21 -6.40
C PHE A 52 -8.41 0.06 -5.37
N PRO A 53 -7.90 -1.12 -5.74
CA PRO A 53 -7.86 -2.27 -4.85
C PRO A 53 -6.94 -2.05 -3.64
N ARG A 54 -7.49 -2.20 -2.43
CA ARG A 54 -6.77 -1.93 -1.16
C ARG A 54 -5.62 -2.90 -0.88
N ASP A 55 -5.64 -4.10 -1.45
CA ASP A 55 -4.53 -5.06 -1.34
C ASP A 55 -3.32 -4.69 -2.22
N LYS A 56 -3.48 -3.69 -3.11
CA LYS A 56 -2.41 -3.12 -3.95
C LYS A 56 -2.08 -1.67 -3.59
N LEU A 57 -2.55 -1.19 -2.44
CA LEU A 57 -2.39 0.16 -1.96
C LEU A 57 -1.75 0.14 -0.56
N ALA A 58 -0.77 1.02 -0.34
CA ALA A 58 -0.27 1.37 0.98
C ALA A 58 -0.63 2.84 1.29
N GLU A 59 -1.40 3.05 2.36
CA GLU A 59 -1.85 4.38 2.82
C GLU A 59 -0.96 4.82 3.99
N LEU A 60 0.24 5.31 3.67
CA LEU A 60 1.33 5.46 4.65
C LEU A 60 1.06 6.49 5.75
N HIS A 61 0.17 7.45 5.51
CA HIS A 61 -0.16 8.53 6.44
C HIS A 61 -1.61 8.46 6.93
N GLY A 62 -2.29 7.35 6.64
CA GLY A 62 -3.69 7.14 6.99
C GLY A 62 -4.68 7.59 5.92
N ASN A 63 -5.96 7.54 6.26
CA ASN A 63 -7.05 7.95 5.40
C ASN A 63 -8.19 8.53 6.24
N MET A 64 -8.67 9.73 5.87
CA MET A 64 -9.71 10.49 6.61
C MET A 64 -11.03 9.72 6.77
N PHE A 65 -11.27 8.71 5.93
CA PHE A 65 -12.46 7.86 5.92
C PHE A 65 -12.25 6.50 6.60
N VAL A 66 -11.05 6.22 7.13
CA VAL A 66 -10.72 4.91 7.71
C VAL A 66 -10.46 5.03 9.19
N GLU A 67 -11.15 4.18 9.95
CA GLU A 67 -10.88 3.94 11.36
C GLU A 67 -10.51 2.48 11.61
N GLU A 68 -9.69 2.25 12.64
CA GLU A 68 -9.12 0.94 12.96
C GLU A 68 -9.42 0.54 14.40
N CYS A 69 -9.74 -0.74 14.60
CA CYS A 69 -9.89 -1.29 15.93
C CYS A 69 -8.54 -1.53 16.61
N VAL A 70 -8.31 -0.86 17.74
CA VAL A 70 -7.08 -1.02 18.55
C VAL A 70 -6.87 -2.42 19.13
N LYS A 71 -7.91 -3.26 19.16
CA LYS A 71 -7.82 -4.63 19.69
C LYS A 71 -7.53 -5.70 18.64
N CYS A 72 -8.10 -5.57 17.44
CA CYS A 72 -8.03 -6.62 16.42
C CYS A 72 -7.52 -6.16 15.06
N GLY A 73 -7.16 -4.89 14.92
CA GLY A 73 -6.65 -4.32 13.66
C GLY A 73 -7.69 -4.26 12.53
N LYS A 74 -8.96 -4.60 12.78
CA LYS A 74 -9.99 -4.50 11.74
C LYS A 74 -10.21 -3.03 11.38
N GLN A 75 -10.01 -2.72 10.11
CA GLN A 75 -10.30 -1.41 9.54
C GLN A 75 -11.73 -1.34 9.00
N TYR A 76 -12.32 -0.14 9.10
CA TYR A 76 -13.63 0.22 8.60
C TYR A 76 -13.49 1.43 7.69
N VAL A 77 -13.88 1.29 6.44
CA VAL A 77 -14.01 2.42 5.50
C VAL A 77 -15.41 3.00 5.67
N ARG A 78 -15.51 4.32 5.86
CA ARG A 78 -16.74 5.05 6.10
C ARG A 78 -17.09 5.93 4.88
N ASP A 79 -18.37 6.29 4.77
CA ASP A 79 -18.84 7.17 3.70
C ASP A 79 -18.56 8.65 3.99
N ALA A 80 -18.39 9.00 5.27
CA ALA A 80 -18.03 10.33 5.76
C ALA A 80 -16.70 10.28 6.53
N VAL A 81 -16.04 11.43 6.70
CA VAL A 81 -14.79 11.49 7.46
C VAL A 81 -15.00 11.05 8.91
N VAL A 82 -13.99 10.41 9.48
CA VAL A 82 -14.04 9.75 10.80
C VAL A 82 -14.23 10.74 11.96
N GLY A 83 -13.83 12.01 11.75
CA GLY A 83 -14.08 13.13 12.67
C GLY A 83 -12.98 13.38 13.72
N SER A 84 -11.86 12.65 13.67
CA SER A 84 -10.69 12.84 14.53
C SER A 84 -9.39 12.67 13.74
N MET A 85 -8.28 13.15 14.31
CA MET A 85 -6.92 13.02 13.75
C MET A 85 -5.90 12.79 14.87
N GLY A 86 -4.78 12.14 14.55
CA GLY A 86 -3.71 11.82 15.50
C GLY A 86 -3.99 10.54 16.27
N LEU A 87 -4.50 9.51 15.59
CA LEU A 87 -4.78 8.17 16.13
C LEU A 87 -5.73 8.19 17.34
N LYS A 88 -6.67 9.14 17.37
CA LYS A 88 -7.56 9.39 18.51
C LYS A 88 -8.80 8.49 18.47
N PRO A 89 -9.40 8.15 19.63
CA PRO A 89 -10.64 7.41 19.67
C PRO A 89 -11.79 8.14 18.98
N THR A 90 -12.58 7.41 18.19
CA THR A 90 -13.66 7.99 17.37
C THR A 90 -15.03 7.94 18.06
N GLY A 91 -15.09 7.37 19.28
CA GLY A 91 -16.31 7.08 20.02
C GLY A 91 -17.04 5.80 19.59
N ARG A 92 -16.65 5.18 18.47
CA ARG A 92 -17.27 3.93 17.97
C ARG A 92 -16.57 2.68 18.49
N LEU A 93 -17.28 1.55 18.44
CA LEU A 93 -16.79 0.23 18.85
C LEU A 93 -16.74 -0.74 17.66
N CYS A 94 -15.77 -1.63 17.69
CA CYS A 94 -15.59 -2.68 16.70
C CYS A 94 -16.75 -3.68 16.69
N SER A 95 -17.33 -3.89 15.50
CA SER A 95 -18.48 -4.78 15.27
C SER A 95 -18.08 -6.22 14.92
N VAL A 96 -16.79 -6.56 14.92
CA VAL A 96 -16.34 -7.94 14.65
C VAL A 96 -16.94 -8.89 15.69
N THR A 97 -17.86 -9.73 15.23
CA THR A 97 -18.37 -10.90 15.95
C THR A 97 -17.45 -12.08 15.72
N LYS A 98 -17.17 -12.86 16.77
CA LYS A 98 -16.41 -14.11 16.64
C LYS A 98 -17.39 -15.29 16.65
N ALA A 99 -17.08 -16.33 15.87
CA ALA A 99 -17.87 -17.55 15.85
C ALA A 99 -17.60 -18.43 17.08
N ARG A 100 -18.54 -19.33 17.41
CA ARG A 100 -18.43 -20.43 18.38
C ARG A 100 -17.82 -20.05 19.74
N GLY A 101 -18.63 -19.50 20.65
CA GLY A 101 -18.26 -19.31 22.06
C GLY A 101 -17.27 -18.19 22.37
N LEU A 102 -16.76 -17.50 21.35
CA LEU A 102 -15.88 -16.35 21.52
C LEU A 102 -16.67 -15.04 21.62
N ARG A 103 -16.29 -14.17 22.58
CA ARG A 103 -16.91 -12.85 22.72
C ARG A 103 -16.59 -11.96 21.51
N ALA A 104 -17.57 -11.13 21.13
CA ALA A 104 -17.38 -10.06 20.15
C ALA A 104 -16.24 -9.11 20.57
N CYS A 105 -15.55 -8.52 19.60
CA CYS A 105 -14.35 -7.73 19.86
C CYS A 105 -14.64 -6.51 20.75
N ARG A 106 -15.61 -5.67 20.33
CA ARG A 106 -16.00 -4.41 21.00
C ARG A 106 -14.83 -3.51 21.40
N GLY A 107 -13.70 -3.59 20.69
CA GLY A 107 -12.57 -2.69 20.89
C GLY A 107 -12.89 -1.27 20.43
N LYS A 108 -12.29 -0.27 21.07
CA LYS A 108 -12.41 1.13 20.65
C LYS A 108 -11.86 1.27 19.22
N LEU A 109 -12.55 2.05 18.40
CA LEU A 109 -12.05 2.47 17.10
C LEU A 109 -11.27 3.77 17.26
N ARG A 110 -10.18 3.90 16.51
CA ARG A 110 -9.38 5.13 16.37
C ARG A 110 -9.27 5.54 14.91
N ASP A 111 -9.07 6.82 14.63
CA ASP A 111 -8.70 7.25 13.28
C ASP A 111 -7.32 6.70 12.89
N THR A 112 -6.98 6.82 11.61
CA THR A 112 -5.71 6.35 11.05
C THR A 112 -4.76 7.50 10.68
N ILE A 113 -5.15 8.75 10.95
CA ILE A 113 -4.35 9.92 10.59
C ILE A 113 -3.20 10.06 11.58
N LEU A 114 -1.99 10.11 11.05
CA LEU A 114 -0.78 10.26 11.85
C LEU A 114 -0.59 11.74 12.23
N ASP A 115 -0.23 11.98 13.49
CA ASP A 115 0.40 13.23 13.92
C ASP A 115 1.92 13.16 13.68
N TRP A 116 2.64 14.26 13.91
CA TRP A 116 4.07 14.38 13.61
C TRP A 116 4.96 13.35 14.31
N GLU A 117 4.57 12.92 15.51
CA GLU A 117 5.33 11.99 16.35
C GLU A 117 4.97 10.53 16.09
N ASP A 118 3.89 10.28 15.33
CA ASP A 118 3.40 8.93 15.10
C ASP A 118 4.28 8.17 14.10
N SER A 119 4.49 6.89 14.40
CA SER A 119 5.15 5.97 13.48
C SER A 119 4.22 5.56 12.34
N LEU A 120 4.77 5.31 11.16
CA LEU A 120 4.01 4.79 10.04
C LEU A 120 3.42 3.41 10.35
N PRO A 121 2.26 3.04 9.76
CA PRO A 121 1.69 1.71 9.92
C PRO A 121 2.62 0.63 9.36
N ASP A 122 3.09 -0.27 10.22
CA ASP A 122 4.07 -1.31 9.90
C ASP A 122 3.69 -2.15 8.68
N ARG A 123 2.42 -2.56 8.59
CA ARG A 123 1.90 -3.36 7.48
C ARG A 123 2.08 -2.64 6.15
N ASP A 124 1.62 -1.40 6.08
CA ASP A 124 1.60 -0.62 4.84
C ASP A 124 3.01 -0.20 4.45
N LEU A 125 3.86 0.16 5.42
CA LEU A 125 5.27 0.42 5.19
C LEU A 125 6.02 -0.81 4.67
N THR A 126 5.76 -1.99 5.25
CA THR A 126 6.37 -3.26 4.82
C THR A 126 5.96 -3.60 3.39
N LEU A 127 4.66 -3.51 3.06
CA LEU A 127 4.18 -3.76 1.70
C LEU A 127 4.76 -2.77 0.69
N ALA A 128 4.88 -1.50 1.07
CA ALA A 128 5.47 -0.46 0.23
C ALA A 128 6.98 -0.70 -0.01
N ASP A 129 7.74 -1.02 1.04
CA ASP A 129 9.17 -1.36 0.95
C ASP A 129 9.37 -2.60 0.06
N GLU A 130 8.60 -3.67 0.28
CA GLU A 130 8.66 -4.86 -0.56
C GLU A 130 8.35 -4.59 -2.03
N ALA A 131 7.33 -3.79 -2.31
CA ALA A 131 6.96 -3.42 -3.67
C ALA A 131 8.08 -2.63 -4.35
N CYS A 132 8.68 -1.65 -3.65
CA CYS A 132 9.82 -0.89 -4.15
C CYS A 132 11.06 -1.77 -4.35
N ARG A 133 11.28 -2.79 -3.51
CA ARG A 133 12.41 -3.72 -3.69
C ARG A 133 12.27 -4.60 -4.93
N LYS A 134 11.04 -4.94 -5.32
CA LYS A 134 10.71 -5.81 -6.46
C LYS A 134 10.54 -5.03 -7.76
N ALA A 135 10.36 -3.71 -7.70
CA ALA A 135 10.11 -2.88 -8.86
C ALA A 135 11.36 -2.72 -9.75
N ASP A 136 11.13 -2.72 -11.06
CA ASP A 136 12.09 -2.31 -12.10
C ASP A 136 11.90 -0.82 -12.50
N LEU A 137 10.74 -0.24 -12.19
CA LEU A 137 10.40 1.16 -12.38
C LEU A 137 9.58 1.69 -11.19
N SER A 138 9.98 2.84 -10.65
CA SER A 138 9.17 3.64 -9.73
C SER A 138 8.86 5.00 -10.34
N VAL A 139 7.60 5.40 -10.28
CA VAL A 139 7.13 6.70 -10.77
C VAL A 139 6.52 7.46 -9.60
N THR A 140 7.03 8.65 -9.30
CA THR A 140 6.46 9.53 -8.27
C THR A 140 5.63 10.63 -8.92
N LEU A 141 4.41 10.85 -8.43
CA LEU A 141 3.49 11.84 -8.98
C LEU A 141 3.11 12.84 -7.88
N GLY A 142 3.42 14.12 -8.08
CA GLY A 142 2.91 15.21 -7.22
C GLY A 142 3.38 15.16 -5.76
N THR A 143 4.62 14.73 -5.50
CA THR A 143 5.21 14.71 -4.15
C THR A 143 6.59 15.36 -4.16
N SER A 144 6.89 16.15 -3.11
CA SER A 144 8.21 16.75 -2.90
C SER A 144 9.26 15.74 -2.39
N LEU A 145 8.83 14.55 -1.95
CA LEU A 145 9.66 13.48 -1.40
C LEU A 145 10.45 13.88 -0.14
N GLN A 146 9.99 14.90 0.60
CA GLN A 146 10.67 15.41 1.79
C GLN A 146 10.42 14.57 3.05
N ILE A 147 9.22 14.01 3.21
CA ILE A 147 8.83 13.26 4.40
C ILE A 147 9.48 11.89 4.39
N LYS A 148 10.20 11.53 5.46
CA LYS A 148 10.82 10.21 5.63
C LYS A 148 9.97 9.35 6.57
N PRO A 149 9.94 8.02 6.37
CA PRO A 149 10.62 7.25 5.33
C PRO A 149 9.92 7.28 3.95
N SER A 150 8.68 7.75 3.83
CA SER A 150 7.86 7.68 2.61
C SER A 150 8.56 8.16 1.33
N GLY A 151 9.17 9.35 1.37
CA GLY A 151 9.89 9.95 0.26
C GLY A 151 11.16 9.22 -0.14
N ASN A 152 11.72 8.36 0.72
CA ASN A 152 12.90 7.56 0.41
C ASN A 152 12.56 6.23 -0.27
N LEU A 153 11.31 5.76 -0.19
CA LEU A 153 10.91 4.46 -0.75
C LEU A 153 11.24 4.31 -2.25
N PRO A 154 11.00 5.31 -3.13
CA PRO A 154 11.35 5.20 -4.54
C PRO A 154 12.86 5.04 -4.81
N LEU A 155 13.73 5.44 -3.86
CA LEU A 155 15.18 5.24 -3.98
C LEU A 155 15.58 3.78 -3.82
N ILE A 156 14.78 2.97 -3.14
CA ILE A 156 15.03 1.53 -2.97
C ILE A 156 15.06 0.85 -4.34
N THR A 157 14.09 1.18 -5.20
CA THR A 157 14.02 0.73 -6.59
C THR A 157 15.30 1.06 -7.36
N LYS A 158 15.74 2.32 -7.29
CA LYS A 158 16.97 2.79 -7.95
C LYS A 158 18.22 2.07 -7.43
N LYS A 159 18.34 1.88 -6.11
CA LYS A 159 19.45 1.16 -5.49
C LYS A 159 19.54 -0.32 -5.89
N ARG A 160 18.44 -0.90 -6.37
CA ARG A 160 18.36 -2.29 -6.86
C ARG A 160 18.48 -2.41 -8.38
N GLY A 161 18.87 -1.33 -9.07
CA GLY A 161 19.05 -1.32 -10.52
C GLY A 161 17.81 -0.95 -11.33
N GLY A 162 16.68 -0.68 -10.68
CA GLY A 162 15.49 -0.15 -11.32
C GLY A 162 15.61 1.33 -11.69
N LYS A 163 14.64 1.83 -12.45
CA LYS A 163 14.55 3.23 -12.87
C LYS A 163 13.63 4.02 -11.92
N LEU A 164 13.93 5.31 -11.77
CA LEU A 164 13.10 6.25 -11.01
C LEU A 164 12.72 7.42 -11.92
N VAL A 165 11.42 7.63 -12.07
CA VAL A 165 10.83 8.77 -12.80
C VAL A 165 10.12 9.66 -11.78
N ILE A 166 10.38 10.96 -11.83
CA ILE A 166 9.78 11.93 -10.92
C ILE A 166 8.98 12.94 -11.75
N VAL A 167 7.68 13.03 -11.48
CA VAL A 167 6.77 13.98 -12.10
C VAL A 167 6.26 14.93 -11.01
N ASN A 168 6.80 16.14 -10.98
CA ASN A 168 6.40 17.17 -10.03
C ASN A 168 6.61 18.57 -10.62
N LEU A 169 5.77 19.53 -10.23
CA LEU A 169 5.92 20.93 -10.68
C LEU A 169 7.08 21.65 -9.98
N GLN A 170 7.38 21.25 -8.74
CA GLN A 170 8.46 21.82 -7.93
C GLN A 170 9.66 20.88 -7.89
N ALA A 171 10.84 21.42 -7.54
CA ALA A 171 12.00 20.61 -7.20
C ALA A 171 11.66 19.62 -6.08
N THR A 172 12.33 18.47 -6.08
CA THR A 172 12.08 17.41 -5.09
C THR A 172 13.33 17.15 -4.27
N LYS A 173 13.21 16.51 -3.10
CA LYS A 173 14.37 16.25 -2.23
C LYS A 173 15.51 15.50 -2.93
N HIS A 174 15.19 14.66 -3.92
CA HIS A 174 16.14 13.77 -4.60
C HIS A 174 16.62 14.29 -5.95
N VAL A 175 16.13 15.45 -6.41
CA VAL A 175 16.57 16.12 -7.64
C VAL A 175 16.55 17.64 -7.42
N SER A 176 17.73 18.26 -7.46
CA SER A 176 17.93 19.70 -7.24
C SER A 176 17.48 20.57 -8.43
N GLU A 177 17.48 20.02 -9.64
CA GLU A 177 16.97 20.69 -10.85
C GLU A 177 15.46 20.45 -10.99
N ARG A 178 14.72 21.40 -11.59
CA ARG A 178 13.28 21.19 -11.87
C ARG A 178 13.15 19.97 -12.80
N PRO A 179 12.51 18.87 -12.36
CA PRO A 179 12.28 17.74 -13.24
C PRO A 179 11.52 18.22 -14.47
N THR A 180 11.85 17.71 -15.66
CA THR A 180 11.12 18.04 -16.87
C THR A 180 9.65 17.70 -16.62
N ALA A 181 8.79 18.73 -16.60
CA ALA A 181 7.36 18.53 -16.46
C ALA A 181 6.87 17.80 -17.72
N LEU A 182 6.76 16.47 -17.63
CA LEU A 182 6.03 15.69 -18.61
C LEU A 182 4.55 16.06 -18.48
N HIS A 183 4.13 17.08 -19.25
CA HIS A 183 2.72 17.33 -19.57
C HIS A 183 2.22 16.16 -20.44
N CYS A 184 1.94 15.02 -19.81
CA CYS A 184 1.16 13.98 -20.46
C CYS A 184 -0.32 14.37 -20.39
N SER A 185 -0.78 15.09 -21.41
CA SER A 185 -2.19 15.03 -21.79
C SER A 185 -2.46 13.58 -22.22
N PHE A 186 -2.97 12.75 -21.31
CA PHE A 186 -3.50 11.45 -21.70
C PHE A 186 -4.61 11.69 -22.72
N PRO A 187 -4.52 11.18 -23.97
CA PRO A 187 -5.68 11.15 -24.82
C PRO A 187 -6.74 10.33 -24.10
N LEU A 188 -7.95 10.88 -24.05
CA LEU A 188 -9.14 10.23 -23.51
C LEU A 188 -9.20 8.80 -24.05
N LEU A 189 -8.94 7.81 -23.19
CA LEU A 189 -9.68 6.56 -23.32
C LEU A 189 -11.14 6.97 -23.20
N SER A 190 -11.90 6.69 -24.25
CA SER A 190 -13.29 7.08 -24.43
C SER A 190 -14.08 6.84 -23.14
N PRO A 191 -15.05 7.72 -22.80
CA PRO A 191 -15.79 7.60 -21.55
C PRO A 191 -16.42 6.21 -21.46
N VAL A 192 -15.98 5.44 -20.47
CA VAL A 192 -16.66 4.21 -20.08
C VAL A 192 -18.03 4.66 -19.57
N PRO A 193 -19.15 4.22 -20.18
CA PRO A 193 -20.46 4.57 -19.65
C PRO A 193 -20.57 4.02 -18.23
N GLY A 194 -20.79 4.92 -17.26
CA GLY A 194 -20.97 4.55 -15.86
C GLY A 194 -22.27 3.78 -15.68
N PRO A 195 -22.34 2.82 -14.74
CA PRO A 195 -23.60 2.21 -14.39
C PRO A 195 -24.36 3.17 -13.48
N SER A 196 -25.48 3.69 -13.99
CA SER A 196 -26.58 4.15 -13.14
C SER A 196 -27.00 3.01 -12.20
N GLN A 197 -27.25 3.36 -10.93
CA GLN A 197 -27.83 2.55 -9.87
C GLN A 197 -28.37 1.16 -10.27
N VAL A 198 -27.72 0.09 -9.80
CA VAL A 198 -28.41 -1.20 -9.59
C VAL A 198 -27.86 -1.89 -8.34
N CYS A 199 -28.77 -2.18 -7.41
CA CYS A 199 -28.62 -3.00 -6.20
C CYS A 199 -28.32 -4.48 -6.53
N PRO A 200 -28.00 -5.33 -5.52
CA PRO A 200 -27.04 -6.43 -5.67
C PRO A 200 -27.68 -7.71 -6.19
N CYS A 201 -27.07 -8.35 -7.19
CA CYS A 201 -27.02 -9.81 -7.36
C CYS A 201 -26.02 -10.17 -8.47
N THR A 202 -25.08 -11.06 -8.11
CA THR A 202 -24.28 -11.98 -8.96
C THR A 202 -23.95 -11.56 -10.39
N LEU A 203 -22.69 -11.19 -10.66
CA LEU A 203 -22.18 -11.13 -12.03
C LEU A 203 -20.75 -11.70 -12.15
N SER A 204 -20.67 -12.72 -12.99
CA SER A 204 -19.49 -13.29 -13.64
C SER A 204 -18.66 -12.21 -14.36
N PRO A 205 -17.35 -12.42 -14.57
CA PRO A 205 -16.48 -11.38 -15.13
C PRO A 205 -16.77 -11.13 -16.63
N PRO A 206 -16.71 -9.87 -17.09
CA PRO A 206 -16.86 -9.55 -18.51
C PRO A 206 -15.59 -9.96 -19.28
N ARG A 207 -15.77 -10.59 -20.44
CA ARG A 207 -14.70 -10.85 -21.41
C ARG A 207 -14.45 -9.60 -22.26
N TRP A 208 -13.24 -9.07 -22.21
CA TRP A 208 -12.72 -8.12 -23.19
C TRP A 208 -11.82 -8.87 -24.19
N PRO A 209 -11.82 -8.52 -25.49
CA PRO A 209 -11.01 -9.20 -26.49
C PRO A 209 -9.51 -9.10 -26.14
N LEU A 210 -8.89 -10.27 -25.95
CA LEU A 210 -7.45 -10.42 -25.87
C LEU A 210 -6.84 -9.99 -27.19
N LEU A 211 -6.00 -8.96 -27.18
CA LEU A 211 -5.10 -8.68 -28.29
C LEU A 211 -4.15 -9.88 -28.43
N ALA A 212 -4.32 -10.64 -29.51
CA ALA A 212 -3.54 -11.81 -29.84
C ALA A 212 -2.04 -11.45 -29.89
N GLY A 213 -1.26 -12.05 -28.99
CA GLY A 213 0.20 -11.96 -29.01
C GLY A 213 0.74 -12.59 -30.30
N LYS A 214 1.63 -11.87 -30.98
CA LYS A 214 2.47 -12.43 -32.05
C LYS A 214 3.28 -13.60 -31.48
N GLN A 215 3.00 -14.77 -32.00
CA GLN A 215 3.58 -16.05 -31.61
C GLN A 215 5.04 -16.13 -32.08
N LEU A 216 6.00 -15.94 -31.18
CA LEU A 216 7.39 -16.34 -31.39
C LEU A 216 7.47 -17.86 -31.28
N ARG A 217 7.54 -18.55 -32.42
CA ARG A 217 7.78 -19.99 -32.49
C ARG A 217 9.24 -20.28 -32.13
N GLY A 218 9.47 -20.82 -30.94
CA GLY A 218 10.72 -21.52 -30.58
C GLY A 218 10.42 -23.01 -30.42
N ARG A 219 11.10 -23.87 -31.20
CA ARG A 219 11.03 -25.34 -31.13
C ARG A 219 11.50 -25.81 -29.75
N LEU A 220 10.65 -26.52 -29.01
CA LEU A 220 11.07 -27.45 -27.97
C LEU A 220 11.21 -28.84 -28.62
N LYS A 221 12.40 -29.43 -28.54
CA LYS A 221 12.64 -30.87 -28.78
C LYS A 221 12.36 -31.58 -27.46
N GLU A 222 11.43 -32.53 -27.46
CA GLU A 222 11.27 -33.51 -26.39
C GLU A 222 12.09 -34.76 -26.74
N GLU A 223 12.87 -35.25 -25.78
CA GLU A 223 13.53 -36.57 -25.81
C GLU A 223 12.79 -37.49 -24.81
N PRO A 224 12.53 -38.77 -25.13
CA PRO A 224 11.73 -39.65 -24.28
C PRO A 224 12.58 -40.36 -23.22
N LEU A 225 12.09 -40.41 -21.97
CA LEU A 225 12.63 -41.30 -20.92
C LEU A 225 11.72 -42.52 -20.76
N GLY A 226 12.31 -43.70 -20.90
CA GLY A 226 11.64 -45.01 -20.83
C GLY A 226 11.24 -45.45 -19.41
N PRO A 227 10.51 -46.57 -19.27
CA PRO A 227 9.86 -46.96 -18.03
C PRO A 227 10.75 -47.84 -17.15
N LEU A 228 10.71 -47.62 -15.82
CA LEU A 228 11.19 -48.58 -14.83
C LEU A 228 10.17 -48.76 -13.70
N ASN A 229 9.71 -50.01 -13.58
CA ASN A 229 8.93 -50.58 -12.48
C ASN A 229 9.79 -50.74 -11.21
N GLY A 230 9.15 -50.70 -10.03
CA GLY A 230 9.70 -51.37 -8.83
C GLY A 230 9.37 -50.76 -7.47
N THR A 231 8.22 -51.16 -6.92
CA THR A 231 7.94 -51.47 -5.49
C THR A 231 8.70 -50.74 -4.37
N ALA A 232 7.97 -50.03 -3.50
CA ALA A 232 8.44 -49.56 -2.19
C ALA A 232 7.61 -50.17 -1.04
N ALA A 233 8.31 -50.69 -0.02
CA ALA A 233 7.78 -51.02 1.31
C ALA A 233 8.53 -50.17 2.39
N PRO A 234 7.93 -49.88 3.57
CA PRO A 234 8.40 -48.83 4.50
C PRO A 234 9.04 -49.42 5.79
N PRO A 235 9.26 -48.64 6.88
CA PRO A 235 10.35 -47.69 7.11
C PRO A 235 11.25 -48.11 8.31
N GLN A 236 12.43 -47.51 8.48
CA GLN A 236 13.19 -47.57 9.75
C GLN A 236 13.73 -46.21 10.20
N ARG A 237 13.83 -46.14 11.53
CA ARG A 237 13.81 -45.00 12.44
C ARG A 237 15.22 -44.69 12.93
N LEU A 238 15.63 -43.41 12.97
CA LEU A 238 16.74 -42.96 13.82
C LEU A 238 16.35 -41.68 14.57
N LYS A 239 16.60 -41.72 15.88
CA LYS A 239 16.38 -40.71 16.92
C LYS A 239 17.64 -39.87 17.12
N GLN A 240 17.50 -38.61 17.55
CA GLN A 240 18.35 -37.87 18.51
C GLN A 240 17.80 -36.43 18.62
N GLU A 241 17.03 -36.10 19.66
CA GLU A 241 17.41 -35.57 21.00
C GLU A 241 17.67 -34.05 21.05
N CYS A 242 16.83 -33.36 21.81
CA CYS A 242 16.93 -31.96 22.23
C CYS A 242 17.64 -31.86 23.59
N PRO A 243 18.18 -30.69 23.94
CA PRO A 243 18.21 -30.27 25.34
C PRO A 243 17.58 -28.88 25.59
N SER A 244 16.89 -28.78 26.72
CA SER A 244 16.43 -27.54 27.40
C SER A 244 16.95 -27.59 28.87
N PRO A 245 16.64 -26.63 29.77
CA PRO A 245 17.38 -25.41 30.08
C PRO A 245 17.82 -25.28 31.57
N ASP A 246 18.73 -24.35 31.89
CA ASP A 246 18.90 -23.57 33.17
C ASP A 246 20.33 -23.01 33.23
N THR A 247 20.75 -21.91 33.90
CA THR A 247 20.20 -20.93 34.86
C THR A 247 21.15 -19.70 34.86
N GLY A 248 20.65 -18.51 35.22
CA GLY A 248 21.43 -17.48 35.95
C GLY A 248 21.76 -16.14 35.23
N PRO A 249 21.79 -14.98 35.92
CA PRO A 249 21.55 -13.67 35.30
C PRO A 249 22.78 -12.72 35.22
N THR A 250 22.58 -11.60 34.52
CA THR A 250 23.27 -10.27 34.54
C THR A 250 24.29 -9.96 33.44
N PRO A 251 24.60 -8.66 33.13
CA PRO A 251 23.91 -7.40 33.44
C PRO A 251 23.63 -6.50 32.20
N VAL A 252 22.67 -5.60 32.40
CA VAL A 252 22.28 -4.49 31.51
C VAL A 252 23.39 -3.45 31.43
N LYS A 253 23.87 -3.12 30.22
CA LYS A 253 24.70 -1.92 29.99
C LYS A 253 23.81 -0.70 29.72
N LYS A 254 23.83 0.25 30.66
CA LYS A 254 23.33 1.61 30.49
C LYS A 254 24.24 2.34 29.49
N MET A 255 23.70 2.87 28.40
CA MET A 255 24.39 3.88 27.58
C MET A 255 24.04 5.27 28.11
N LYS A 256 25.09 6.00 28.47
CA LYS A 256 25.08 7.36 29.00
C LYS A 256 25.03 8.32 27.81
N VAL A 257 24.09 9.26 27.84
CA VAL A 257 24.02 10.42 26.96
C VAL A 257 24.95 11.48 27.53
N GLU A 258 25.86 12.02 26.71
CA GLU A 258 26.59 13.24 27.02
C GLU A 258 26.08 14.41 26.15
N PRO A 259 25.88 15.61 26.74
CA PRO A 259 25.51 16.81 26.02
C PRO A 259 26.75 17.54 25.49
N LEU A 260 26.66 18.10 24.28
CA LEU A 260 27.53 19.23 23.91
C LEU A 260 26.76 20.54 24.06
N LEU A 261 27.14 21.28 25.12
CA LEU A 261 27.17 22.74 25.24
C LEU A 261 27.98 23.32 24.04
N THR A 262 27.78 24.51 23.48
CA THR A 262 27.16 25.80 23.84
C THR A 262 26.78 26.47 22.51
#